data_AF-A5K661-F1
#
_entry.id   AF-A5K661-F1
#
_cell.length_a   1.000
_cell.length_b   1.000
_cell.length_c   1.000
_cell.angle_alpha   90.00
_cell.angle_beta   90.00
_cell.angle_gamma   90.00
#
_symmetry.space_group_name_H-M   'P 1'
#
loop_
_entity.id
_entity.type
_entity.pdbx_description
1 polymer ?
#
loop_
_entity_poly.entity_id
_entity_poly.type
_entity_poly.pdbx_seq_one_letter_code
_entity_poly.pdbx_strand_id
1 'polypeptide(L)'
;MREVISIHVGQAGIQIGNACWELFCLEHGIQPDGQMPSDQVVAGGDDAFNTFFSETGAGKHVPRCVFVDLEPTVVDEVRTGTYRQLFHPEQLISGKEDAANNFARGHYTIGKEIVDVCLDRVRKLADNCTGLQGFLMFNAVGGGTGSGLGCLLLERLAIDYGKKSKLNFCSWPSPQVSTAVVEPYNSVLSTHSLLEHTDVAIMLDNEAIYDICKKNLDIERPTYTNLNRLIAQVISSLTASLRFDGALNVDVTEFQTNLVPYPRIHFMLSSYAPIISAEKAYHEQLSVSEITNSAFEPASMMAKCDPRHGKYMACCLMYRGDVVPKDVNAAVATIKTKRSIQFVDWCPTGFKCGINYQPPTVVPGGDLAKVMRAVCMISNSTAIAEVFSRMDQKFDLMYAKRAFVHWYVGEGMEEGEFSEAREDLAALEKDYEEVGIETNEGEGEDEGYE
;
A
#
# COMPACT_ATOMS: atom_id res chain seq x y z
N MET A 1 -13.91 -7.68 -18.39
CA MET A 1 -12.78 -7.93 -17.49
C MET A 1 -12.61 -6.71 -16.59
N ARG A 2 -11.86 -6.85 -15.50
CA ARG A 2 -11.70 -5.85 -14.43
C ARG A 2 -10.23 -5.46 -14.35
N GLU A 3 -9.69 -4.88 -15.41
CA GLU A 3 -8.25 -4.64 -15.54
C GLU A 3 -7.78 -3.53 -14.59
N VAL A 4 -6.55 -3.67 -14.10
CA VAL A 4 -5.90 -2.72 -13.21
C VAL A 4 -4.48 -2.46 -13.71
N ILE A 5 -4.05 -1.19 -13.67
CA ILE A 5 -2.70 -0.80 -14.08
C ILE A 5 -1.88 -0.45 -12.84
N SER A 6 -0.72 -1.09 -12.70
CA SER A 6 0.21 -0.80 -11.59
C SER A 6 1.30 0.18 -12.03
N ILE A 7 1.49 1.27 -11.30
CA ILE A 7 2.46 2.31 -11.59
C ILE A 7 3.45 2.38 -10.43
N HIS A 8 4.71 2.08 -10.72
CA HIS A 8 5.79 1.98 -9.74
C HIS A 8 6.73 3.18 -9.94
N VAL A 9 6.81 4.07 -8.94
CA VAL A 9 7.50 5.36 -9.05
C VAL A 9 8.68 5.44 -8.07
N GLY A 10 9.86 5.70 -8.63
CA GLY A 10 11.12 5.82 -7.91
C GLY A 10 11.65 4.48 -7.37
N GLN A 11 12.87 4.51 -6.84
CA GLN A 11 13.58 3.33 -6.32
C GLN A 11 12.70 2.42 -5.45
N ALA A 12 12.05 2.95 -4.41
CA ALA A 12 11.26 2.15 -3.48
C ALA A 12 10.05 1.49 -4.18
N GLY A 13 9.31 2.26 -5.00
CA GLY A 13 8.18 1.73 -5.76
C GLY A 13 8.61 0.62 -6.71
N ILE A 14 9.72 0.81 -7.44
CA ILE A 14 10.24 -0.18 -8.39
C ILE A 14 10.71 -1.46 -7.69
N GLN A 15 11.44 -1.34 -6.57
CA GLN A 15 11.93 -2.50 -5.84
C GLN A 15 10.80 -3.30 -5.19
N ILE A 16 9.78 -2.62 -4.63
CA ILE A 16 8.56 -3.27 -4.15
C ILE A 16 7.82 -3.93 -5.31
N GLY A 17 7.69 -3.24 -6.44
CA GLY A 17 7.06 -3.76 -7.65
C GLY A 17 7.73 -5.03 -8.17
N ASN A 18 9.06 -5.06 -8.20
CA ASN A 18 9.82 -6.25 -8.63
C ASN A 18 9.52 -7.46 -7.74
N ALA A 19 9.48 -7.28 -6.42
CA ALA A 19 9.10 -8.33 -5.47
C ALA A 19 7.63 -8.76 -5.62
N CYS A 20 6.73 -7.82 -5.90
CA CYS A 20 5.31 -8.12 -6.14
C CYS A 20 5.11 -8.94 -7.42
N TRP A 21 5.71 -8.54 -8.53
CA TRP A 21 5.56 -9.25 -9.81
C TRP A 21 6.25 -10.61 -9.81
N GLU A 22 7.39 -10.77 -9.11
CA GLU A 22 7.98 -12.08 -8.84
C GLU A 22 6.96 -12.99 -8.17
N LEU A 23 6.31 -12.51 -7.09
CA LEU A 23 5.32 -13.27 -6.36
C LEU A 23 4.06 -13.57 -7.20
N PHE A 24 3.56 -12.60 -7.96
CA PHE A 24 2.39 -12.81 -8.83
C PHE A 24 2.67 -13.86 -9.90
N CYS A 25 3.87 -13.85 -10.49
CA CYS A 25 4.27 -14.88 -11.45
C CYS A 25 4.27 -16.27 -10.81
N LEU A 26 4.82 -16.40 -9.60
CA LEU A 26 4.84 -17.67 -8.87
C LEU A 26 3.45 -18.17 -8.50
N GLU A 27 2.54 -17.26 -8.10
CA GLU A 27 1.16 -17.64 -7.76
C GLU A 27 0.35 -18.10 -8.97
N HIS A 28 0.62 -17.53 -10.15
CA HIS A 28 -0.10 -17.87 -11.39
C HIS A 28 0.64 -18.90 -12.27
N GLY A 29 1.81 -19.41 -11.85
CA GLY A 29 2.61 -20.35 -12.64
C GLY A 29 3.22 -19.75 -13.92
N ILE A 30 3.37 -18.43 -13.97
CA ILE A 30 3.98 -17.71 -15.09
C ILE A 30 5.50 -17.76 -14.93
N GLN A 31 6.18 -18.21 -15.98
CA GLN A 31 7.64 -18.28 -16.00
C GLN A 31 8.26 -16.88 -16.20
N PRO A 32 9.55 -16.68 -15.88
CA PRO A 32 10.19 -15.37 -16.02
C PRO A 32 10.25 -14.81 -17.46
N ASP A 33 10.03 -15.66 -18.48
CA ASP A 33 9.91 -15.27 -19.89
C ASP A 33 8.47 -14.87 -20.30
N GLY A 34 7.52 -14.97 -19.36
CA GLY A 34 6.10 -14.70 -19.54
C GLY A 34 5.30 -15.87 -20.12
N GLN A 35 5.91 -17.03 -20.33
CA GLN A 35 5.19 -18.22 -20.79
C GLN A 35 4.48 -18.92 -19.63
N MET A 36 3.32 -19.49 -19.91
CA MET A 36 2.57 -20.32 -18.98
C MET A 36 2.47 -21.73 -19.56
N PRO A 37 3.20 -22.74 -19.02
CA PRO A 37 3.15 -24.11 -19.54
C PRO A 37 1.74 -24.70 -19.41
N SER A 38 1.26 -25.38 -20.46
CA SER A 38 -0.09 -25.96 -20.54
C SER A 38 -0.41 -27.02 -19.46
N ASP A 39 0.61 -27.63 -18.85
CA ASP A 39 0.45 -28.60 -17.75
C ASP A 39 0.26 -27.95 -16.38
N GLN A 40 0.43 -26.62 -16.28
CA GLN A 40 0.19 -25.80 -15.08
C GLN A 40 -0.97 -24.83 -15.25
N VAL A 41 -1.92 -25.14 -16.16
CA VAL A 41 -3.25 -24.56 -16.04
C VAL A 41 -3.82 -25.09 -14.73
N VAL A 42 -3.60 -24.32 -13.65
CA VAL A 42 -4.12 -24.59 -12.32
C VAL A 42 -5.58 -24.98 -12.51
N ALA A 43 -5.98 -26.11 -11.95
CA ALA A 43 -7.30 -26.71 -12.14
C ALA A 43 -8.41 -25.69 -11.78
N GLY A 44 -8.89 -24.98 -12.79
CA GLY A 44 -9.73 -23.78 -12.67
C GLY A 44 -9.37 -22.83 -13.80
N GLY A 45 -10.03 -22.98 -14.96
CA GLY A 45 -9.82 -22.16 -16.15
C GLY A 45 -10.30 -20.72 -15.94
N ASP A 46 -9.60 -19.96 -15.11
CA ASP A 46 -10.01 -18.62 -14.73
C ASP A 46 -9.12 -17.57 -15.41
N ASP A 47 -9.72 -16.86 -16.37
CA ASP A 47 -9.23 -15.61 -16.96
C ASP A 47 -9.06 -14.46 -15.92
N ALA A 48 -9.20 -14.73 -14.63
CA ALA A 48 -9.15 -13.74 -13.54
C ALA A 48 -7.77 -13.07 -13.43
N PHE A 49 -6.68 -13.74 -13.82
CA PHE A 49 -5.35 -13.12 -13.82
C PHE A 49 -5.13 -12.13 -14.98
N ASN A 50 -6.00 -12.13 -16.01
CA ASN A 50 -5.97 -11.13 -17.10
C ASN A 50 -6.30 -9.71 -16.61
N THR A 51 -6.76 -9.57 -15.35
CA THR A 51 -6.88 -8.28 -14.68
C THR A 51 -5.51 -7.58 -14.54
N PHE A 52 -4.44 -8.35 -14.28
CA PHE A 52 -3.08 -7.84 -14.07
C PHE A 52 -2.14 -8.15 -15.25
N PHE A 53 -2.46 -9.16 -16.06
CA PHE A 53 -1.67 -9.53 -17.23
C PHE A 53 -2.42 -9.27 -18.54
N SER A 54 -1.66 -9.03 -19.61
CA SER A 54 -2.16 -9.00 -20.98
C SER A 54 -1.55 -10.16 -21.76
N GLU A 55 -2.36 -10.87 -22.54
CA GLU A 55 -1.87 -11.97 -23.37
C GLU A 55 -1.51 -11.45 -24.77
N THR A 56 -0.33 -11.84 -25.23
CA THR A 56 0.11 -11.60 -26.61
C THR A 56 -0.25 -12.79 -27.50
N GLY A 57 -0.34 -12.60 -28.82
CA GLY A 57 -0.63 -13.69 -29.76
C GLY A 57 0.38 -14.84 -29.78
N ALA A 58 1.52 -14.71 -29.09
CA ALA A 58 2.53 -15.76 -28.91
C ALA A 58 2.37 -16.53 -27.57
N GLY A 59 1.26 -16.35 -26.85
CA GLY A 59 1.00 -16.98 -25.55
C GLY A 59 1.81 -16.40 -24.38
N LYS A 60 2.50 -15.27 -24.61
CA LYS A 60 3.25 -14.58 -23.57
C LYS A 60 2.35 -13.63 -22.80
N HIS A 61 2.40 -13.74 -21.48
CA HIS A 61 1.71 -12.90 -20.52
C HIS A 61 2.60 -11.73 -20.09
N VAL A 62 2.15 -10.51 -20.36
CA VAL A 62 2.87 -9.28 -20.06
C VAL A 62 2.13 -8.50 -18.97
N PRO A 63 2.79 -8.16 -17.84
CA PRO A 63 2.23 -7.33 -16.79
C PRO A 63 1.67 -6.00 -17.29
N ARG A 64 0.52 -5.59 -16.74
CA ARG A 64 -0.07 -4.26 -16.91
C ARG A 64 0.56 -3.29 -15.92
N CYS A 65 1.83 -2.99 -16.12
CA CYS A 65 2.56 -2.07 -15.25
C CYS A 65 3.39 -1.04 -16.00
N VAL A 66 3.72 0.05 -15.31
CA VAL A 66 4.71 1.03 -15.71
C VAL A 66 5.70 1.21 -14.57
N PHE A 67 6.98 1.13 -14.86
CA PHE A 67 8.05 1.47 -13.92
C PHE A 67 8.67 2.79 -14.36
N VAL A 68 8.75 3.75 -13.45
CA VAL A 68 9.26 5.09 -13.73
C VAL A 68 10.26 5.48 -12.66
N ASP A 69 11.45 5.86 -13.09
CA ASP A 69 12.40 6.57 -12.24
C ASP A 69 13.07 7.71 -13.00
N LEU A 70 13.54 8.71 -12.27
CA LEU A 70 14.28 9.85 -12.84
C LEU A 70 15.76 9.51 -13.08
N GLU A 71 16.26 8.42 -12.48
CA GLU A 71 17.57 7.84 -12.77
C GLU A 71 17.47 6.40 -13.29
N PRO A 72 18.46 5.92 -14.06
CA PRO A 72 18.35 4.62 -14.71
C PRO A 72 18.68 3.41 -13.81
N THR A 73 19.39 3.60 -12.69
CA THR A 73 20.03 2.53 -11.91
C THR A 73 19.08 1.38 -11.59
N VAL A 74 17.96 1.69 -10.93
CA VAL A 74 17.01 0.68 -10.45
C VAL A 74 16.18 0.08 -11.59
N VAL A 75 15.89 0.87 -12.62
CA VAL A 75 15.19 0.39 -13.82
C VAL A 75 16.09 -0.57 -14.61
N ASP A 76 17.40 -0.30 -14.68
CA ASP A 76 18.37 -1.16 -15.35
C ASP A 76 18.58 -2.50 -14.63
N GLU A 77 18.44 -2.54 -13.31
CA GLU A 77 18.37 -3.81 -12.55
C GLU A 77 17.17 -4.66 -13.02
N VAL A 78 16.00 -4.05 -13.27
CA VAL A 78 14.84 -4.77 -13.82
C VAL A 78 15.09 -5.23 -15.25
N ARG A 79 15.75 -4.39 -16.08
CA ARG A 79 16.10 -4.73 -17.48
C ARG A 79 17.15 -5.85 -17.58
N THR A 80 17.95 -6.06 -16.54
CA THR A 80 19.04 -7.07 -16.55
C THR A 80 18.77 -8.26 -15.64
N GLY A 81 17.78 -8.16 -14.76
CA GLY A 81 17.41 -9.19 -13.79
C GLY A 81 16.71 -10.41 -14.39
N THR A 82 16.28 -11.30 -13.50
CA THR A 82 15.63 -12.59 -13.86
C THR A 82 14.40 -12.40 -14.74
N TYR A 83 13.58 -11.39 -14.44
CA TYR A 83 12.33 -11.08 -15.13
C TYR A 83 12.48 -10.08 -16.28
N ARG A 84 13.69 -9.88 -16.81
CA ARG A 84 13.96 -8.94 -17.91
C ARG A 84 13.10 -9.15 -19.16
N GLN A 85 12.66 -10.39 -19.41
CA GLN A 85 11.83 -10.72 -20.56
C GLN A 85 10.34 -10.56 -20.26
N LEU A 86 9.92 -10.43 -19.00
CA LEU A 86 8.51 -10.35 -18.63
C LEU A 86 7.88 -9.02 -19.05
N PHE A 87 8.56 -7.92 -18.74
CA PHE A 87 8.05 -6.56 -18.94
C PHE A 87 8.22 -6.07 -20.38
N HIS A 88 7.31 -5.20 -20.83
CA HIS A 88 7.49 -4.54 -22.12
C HIS A 88 8.58 -3.45 -21.98
N PRO A 89 9.61 -3.39 -22.85
CA PRO A 89 10.71 -2.43 -22.69
C PRO A 89 10.25 -0.97 -22.62
N GLU A 90 9.16 -0.63 -23.32
CA GLU A 90 8.60 0.71 -23.31
C GLU A 90 7.84 1.09 -22.02
N GLN A 91 7.54 0.11 -21.15
CA GLN A 91 6.96 0.35 -19.82
C GLN A 91 8.04 0.66 -18.77
N LEU A 92 9.32 0.49 -19.11
CA LEU A 92 10.47 0.75 -18.24
C LEU A 92 11.06 2.12 -18.59
N ILE A 93 10.58 3.15 -17.91
CA ILE A 93 10.89 4.55 -18.19
C ILE A 93 11.95 5.02 -17.20
N SER A 94 13.04 5.56 -17.73
CA SER A 94 14.17 6.06 -16.95
C SER A 94 14.57 7.45 -17.43
N GLY A 95 14.73 8.39 -16.51
CA GLY A 95 15.35 9.68 -16.76
C GLY A 95 16.88 9.59 -16.79
N LYS A 96 17.54 10.75 -16.76
CA LYS A 96 19.00 10.88 -16.74
C LYS A 96 19.55 11.46 -15.43
N GLU A 97 18.70 12.16 -14.69
CA GLU A 97 19.08 12.96 -13.54
C GLU A 97 18.05 12.72 -12.44
N ASP A 98 18.51 12.44 -11.23
CA ASP A 98 17.63 12.12 -10.12
C ASP A 98 17.00 13.39 -9.49
N ALA A 99 16.00 13.15 -8.64
CA ALA A 99 15.42 14.20 -7.83
C ALA A 99 16.27 14.56 -6.59
N ALA A 100 17.38 13.84 -6.31
CA ALA A 100 18.28 14.10 -5.19
C ALA A 100 17.59 14.30 -3.83
N ASN A 101 16.57 13.47 -3.54
CA ASN A 101 15.71 13.59 -2.35
C ASN A 101 14.99 14.93 -2.19
N ASN A 102 14.71 15.64 -3.28
CA ASN A 102 13.99 16.91 -3.29
C ASN A 102 12.65 16.76 -4.01
N PHE A 103 11.54 16.93 -3.28
CA PHE A 103 10.18 16.93 -3.83
C PHE A 103 10.04 17.90 -5.02
N ALA A 104 10.56 19.12 -4.89
CA ALA A 104 10.40 20.16 -5.90
C ALA A 104 11.07 19.77 -7.23
N ARG A 105 12.20 19.05 -7.19
CA ARG A 105 12.82 18.50 -8.40
C ARG A 105 11.94 17.46 -9.08
N GLY A 106 11.39 16.55 -8.28
CA GLY A 106 10.48 15.52 -8.76
C GLY A 106 9.16 16.07 -9.29
N HIS A 107 8.70 17.21 -8.78
CA HIS A 107 7.38 17.76 -9.11
C HIS A 107 7.44 18.90 -10.15
N TYR A 108 8.35 19.85 -9.99
CA TYR A 108 8.36 21.12 -10.75
C TYR A 108 9.37 21.19 -11.88
N THR A 109 10.55 20.58 -11.75
CA THR A 109 11.63 20.67 -12.75
C THR A 109 11.78 19.37 -13.53
N ILE A 110 12.55 18.43 -13.01
CA ILE A 110 12.92 17.19 -13.71
C ILE A 110 11.69 16.32 -14.00
N GLY A 111 10.74 16.23 -13.06
CA GLY A 111 9.53 15.43 -13.26
C GLY A 111 8.66 15.87 -14.43
N LYS A 112 8.60 17.18 -14.71
CA LYS A 112 7.83 17.72 -15.84
C LYS A 112 8.38 17.28 -17.19
N GLU A 113 9.67 16.98 -17.29
CA GLU A 113 10.27 16.52 -18.54
C GLU A 113 9.84 15.08 -18.89
N ILE A 114 9.52 14.25 -17.88
CA ILE A 114 9.21 12.83 -18.07
C ILE A 114 7.72 12.50 -17.97
N VAL A 115 6.92 13.35 -17.31
CA VAL A 115 5.51 13.06 -16.99
C VAL A 115 4.68 12.76 -18.24
N ASP A 116 4.87 13.52 -19.32
CA ASP A 116 4.11 13.32 -20.57
C ASP A 116 4.42 11.97 -21.22
N VAL A 117 5.67 11.53 -21.15
CA VAL A 117 6.08 10.21 -21.62
C VAL A 117 5.42 9.12 -20.79
N CYS A 118 5.39 9.29 -19.46
CA CYS A 118 4.76 8.34 -18.55
C CYS A 118 3.25 8.23 -18.81
N LEU A 119 2.57 9.36 -18.97
CA LEU A 119 1.14 9.40 -19.27
C LEU A 119 0.80 8.79 -20.62
N ASP A 120 1.64 9.00 -21.66
CA ASP A 120 1.45 8.32 -22.95
C ASP A 120 1.55 6.79 -22.82
N ARG A 121 2.48 6.29 -22.00
CA ARG A 121 2.61 4.83 -21.74
C ARG A 121 1.43 4.29 -20.93
N VAL A 122 0.98 5.01 -19.92
CA VAL A 122 -0.23 4.64 -19.14
C VAL A 122 -1.47 4.65 -20.04
N ARG A 123 -1.61 5.64 -20.92
CA ARG A 123 -2.71 5.71 -21.90
C ARG A 123 -2.72 4.51 -22.83
N LYS A 124 -1.57 4.12 -23.40
CA LYS A 124 -1.47 2.92 -24.25
C LYS A 124 -1.91 1.65 -23.53
N LEU A 125 -1.60 1.53 -22.23
CA LEU A 125 -2.08 0.42 -21.41
C LEU A 125 -3.58 0.50 -21.14
N ALA A 126 -4.11 1.70 -20.88
CA ALA A 126 -5.53 1.93 -20.66
C ALA A 126 -6.36 1.64 -21.93
N ASP A 127 -5.88 2.04 -23.10
CA ASP A 127 -6.52 1.77 -24.40
C ASP A 127 -6.57 0.25 -24.70
N ASN A 128 -5.61 -0.51 -24.19
CA ASN A 128 -5.57 -1.97 -24.27
C ASN A 128 -6.44 -2.68 -23.21
N CYS A 129 -7.18 -1.93 -22.37
CA CYS A 129 -8.10 -2.47 -21.38
C CYS A 129 -9.54 -2.38 -21.87
N THR A 130 -10.33 -3.43 -21.65
CA THR A 130 -11.77 -3.44 -21.97
C THR A 130 -12.61 -2.77 -20.88
N GLY A 131 -12.15 -2.84 -19.62
CA GLY A 131 -12.86 -2.32 -18.46
C GLY A 131 -11.92 -1.94 -17.31
N LEU A 132 -11.03 -0.96 -17.56
CA LEU A 132 -10.10 -0.44 -16.56
C LEU A 132 -10.85 0.00 -15.28
N GLN A 133 -10.53 -0.62 -14.15
CA GLN A 133 -11.08 -0.24 -12.84
C GLN A 133 -10.36 0.98 -12.26
N GLY A 134 -9.04 0.98 -12.34
CA GLY A 134 -8.22 1.93 -11.60
C GLY A 134 -6.73 1.72 -11.72
N PHE A 135 -6.00 2.49 -10.92
CA PHE A 135 -4.55 2.49 -10.84
C PHE A 135 -4.09 2.06 -9.44
N LEU A 136 -3.08 1.20 -9.40
CA LEU A 136 -2.31 0.91 -8.18
C LEU A 136 -1.02 1.71 -8.24
N MET A 137 -0.87 2.69 -7.38
CA MET A 137 0.35 3.47 -7.25
C MET A 137 1.25 2.84 -6.19
N PHE A 138 2.55 2.81 -6.47
CA PHE A 138 3.57 2.36 -5.53
C PHE A 138 4.67 3.41 -5.50
N ASN A 139 4.80 4.11 -4.38
CA ASN A 139 5.79 5.17 -4.21
C ASN A 139 6.26 5.28 -2.75
N ALA A 140 7.37 5.98 -2.54
CA ALA A 140 7.80 6.38 -1.20
C ALA A 140 7.55 7.88 -1.00
N VAL A 141 6.93 8.24 0.12
CA VAL A 141 6.64 9.66 0.43
C VAL A 141 7.89 10.43 0.87
N GLY A 142 8.95 9.72 1.29
CA GLY A 142 10.20 10.35 1.73
C GLY A 142 11.19 10.69 0.61
N GLY A 143 11.11 10.02 -0.55
CA GLY A 143 12.09 10.19 -1.64
C GLY A 143 11.67 11.26 -2.63
N GLY A 144 12.62 11.93 -3.31
CA GLY A 144 12.31 13.02 -4.25
C GLY A 144 11.45 12.61 -5.45
N THR A 145 11.78 11.48 -6.10
CA THR A 145 11.02 10.94 -7.23
C THR A 145 9.67 10.36 -6.75
N GLY A 146 9.70 9.52 -5.72
CA GLY A 146 8.50 8.85 -5.20
C GLY A 146 7.44 9.85 -4.70
N SER A 147 7.87 10.91 -4.02
CA SER A 147 6.99 11.99 -3.59
C SER A 147 6.62 12.91 -4.75
N GLY A 148 7.58 13.69 -5.28
CA GLY A 148 7.31 14.76 -6.24
C GLY A 148 6.70 14.28 -7.56
N LEU A 149 7.37 13.33 -8.24
CA LEU A 149 6.87 12.78 -9.50
C LEU A 149 5.63 11.92 -9.28
N GLY A 150 5.55 11.21 -8.16
CA GLY A 150 4.36 10.43 -7.78
C GLY A 150 3.11 11.31 -7.64
N CYS A 151 3.23 12.43 -6.92
CA CYS A 151 2.17 13.43 -6.77
C CYS A 151 1.78 14.07 -8.11
N LEU A 152 2.78 14.47 -8.92
CA LEU A 152 2.52 15.02 -10.26
C LEU A 152 1.76 14.02 -11.15
N LEU A 153 2.13 12.73 -11.10
CA LEU A 153 1.41 11.69 -11.84
C LEU A 153 -0.03 11.50 -11.34
N LEU A 154 -0.24 11.53 -10.03
CA LEU A 154 -1.57 11.42 -9.44
C LEU A 154 -2.49 12.57 -9.86
N GLU A 155 -2.00 13.81 -9.83
CA GLU A 155 -2.73 15.00 -10.31
C GLU A 155 -3.16 14.84 -11.77
N ARG A 156 -2.23 14.42 -12.64
CA ARG A 156 -2.51 14.24 -14.06
C ARG A 156 -3.49 13.11 -14.31
N LEU A 157 -3.37 12.00 -13.58
CA LEU A 157 -4.33 10.89 -13.66
C LEU A 157 -5.71 11.27 -13.12
N ALA A 158 -5.79 12.14 -12.12
CA ALA A 158 -7.06 12.66 -11.63
C ALA A 158 -7.76 13.52 -12.70
N ILE A 159 -7.01 14.27 -13.50
CA ILE A 159 -7.54 15.05 -14.64
C ILE A 159 -8.01 14.12 -15.77
N ASP A 160 -7.13 13.21 -16.23
CA ASP A 160 -7.40 12.38 -17.41
C ASP A 160 -8.39 11.24 -17.12
N TYR A 161 -8.35 10.69 -15.90
CA TYR A 161 -9.10 9.51 -15.47
C TYR A 161 -9.88 9.72 -14.16
N GLY A 162 -10.49 10.90 -13.97
CA GLY A 162 -11.11 11.28 -12.69
C GLY A 162 -12.19 10.34 -12.13
N LYS A 163 -12.81 9.48 -12.95
CA LYS A 163 -13.79 8.46 -12.50
C LYS A 163 -13.16 7.12 -12.09
N LYS A 164 -11.86 6.94 -12.27
CA LYS A 164 -11.14 5.70 -11.99
C LYS A 164 -10.53 5.75 -10.59
N SER A 165 -10.65 4.64 -9.86
CA SER A 165 -10.14 4.54 -8.49
C SER A 165 -8.60 4.50 -8.49
N LYS A 166 -7.98 5.14 -7.50
CA LYS A 166 -6.54 5.26 -7.31
C LYS A 166 -6.21 4.75 -5.91
N LEU A 167 -5.65 3.54 -5.84
CA LEU A 167 -5.18 2.93 -4.60
C LEU A 167 -3.67 3.13 -4.54
N ASN A 168 -3.16 3.73 -3.47
CA ASN A 168 -1.74 3.96 -3.30
C ASN A 168 -1.15 3.07 -2.20
N PHE A 169 -0.01 2.43 -2.48
CA PHE A 169 0.81 1.71 -1.52
C PHE A 169 2.05 2.53 -1.23
N CYS A 170 2.01 3.23 -0.10
CA CYS A 170 2.99 4.24 0.23
C CYS A 170 4.02 3.69 1.23
N SER A 171 5.29 3.69 0.85
CA SER A 171 6.37 3.46 1.81
C SER A 171 6.60 4.72 2.65
N TRP A 172 6.42 4.58 3.96
CA TRP A 172 6.63 5.65 4.93
C TRP A 172 8.05 5.60 5.51
N PRO A 173 8.73 6.76 5.60
CA PRO A 173 10.10 6.81 6.10
C PRO A 173 10.17 6.57 7.61
N SER A 174 11.26 5.92 8.02
CA SER A 174 11.59 5.67 9.43
C SER A 174 12.94 6.27 9.76
N PRO A 175 13.12 6.92 10.93
CA PRO A 175 14.43 7.44 11.34
C PRO A 175 15.54 6.37 11.47
N GLN A 176 15.22 5.08 11.63
CA GLN A 176 16.22 4.02 11.70
C GLN A 176 16.75 3.58 10.32
N VAL A 177 15.92 3.75 9.28
CA VAL A 177 16.18 3.31 7.89
C VAL A 177 16.25 4.51 6.94
N SER A 178 16.13 5.72 7.47
CA SER A 178 16.13 6.98 6.72
C SER A 178 17.48 7.21 6.07
N THR A 179 17.45 7.54 4.78
CA THR A 179 18.67 7.84 4.01
C THR A 179 18.82 9.33 3.75
N ALA A 180 17.75 10.12 3.94
CA ALA A 180 17.77 11.55 3.71
C ALA A 180 17.15 12.36 4.87
N VAL A 181 17.87 13.41 5.28
CA VAL A 181 17.47 14.33 6.37
C VAL A 181 16.17 15.07 6.05
N VAL A 182 15.89 15.31 4.77
CA VAL A 182 14.74 16.08 4.29
C VAL A 182 13.49 15.23 4.03
N GLU A 183 13.51 13.93 4.36
CA GLU A 183 12.34 13.05 4.24
C GLU A 183 11.05 13.62 4.88
N PRO A 184 11.08 14.32 6.03
CA PRO A 184 9.86 14.91 6.59
C PRO A 184 9.24 15.99 5.70
N TYR A 185 10.04 16.79 5.00
CA TYR A 185 9.52 17.77 4.04
C TYR A 185 8.82 17.09 2.86
N ASN A 186 9.51 16.13 2.23
CA ASN A 186 8.92 15.36 1.13
C ASN A 186 7.64 14.64 1.57
N SER A 187 7.61 14.11 2.80
CA SER A 187 6.45 13.36 3.30
C SER A 187 5.23 14.25 3.52
N VAL A 188 5.40 15.44 4.11
CA VAL A 188 4.31 16.40 4.32
C VAL A 188 3.77 16.90 2.98
N LEU A 189 4.66 17.32 2.07
CA LEU A 189 4.28 17.79 0.73
C LEU A 189 3.59 16.70 -0.10
N SER A 190 4.10 15.46 -0.02
CA SER A 190 3.49 14.34 -0.71
C SER A 190 2.11 14.03 -0.15
N THR A 191 1.97 14.01 1.18
CA THR A 191 0.70 13.68 1.85
C THR A 191 -0.39 14.70 1.52
N HIS A 192 -0.05 15.98 1.41
CA HIS A 192 -0.97 17.03 0.97
C HIS A 192 -1.57 16.71 -0.41
N SER A 193 -0.75 16.34 -1.40
CA SER A 193 -1.25 15.95 -2.74
C SER A 193 -1.98 14.58 -2.73
N LEU A 194 -1.53 13.63 -1.90
CA LEU A 194 -2.23 12.35 -1.73
C LEU A 194 -3.67 12.54 -1.23
N LEU A 195 -3.89 13.54 -0.37
CA LEU A 195 -5.17 13.81 0.25
C LEU A 195 -6.25 14.19 -0.76
N GLU A 196 -5.88 14.85 -1.86
CA GLU A 196 -6.81 15.28 -2.91
C GLU A 196 -6.96 14.24 -4.02
N HIS A 197 -5.87 13.52 -4.35
CA HIS A 197 -5.81 12.73 -5.58
C HIS A 197 -5.75 11.22 -5.38
N THR A 198 -5.84 10.71 -4.15
CA THR A 198 -5.95 9.27 -3.89
C THR A 198 -7.27 8.90 -3.24
N ASP A 199 -7.81 7.74 -3.62
CA ASP A 199 -9.08 7.25 -3.08
C ASP A 199 -8.85 6.44 -1.81
N VAL A 200 -7.73 5.71 -1.73
CA VAL A 200 -7.28 4.94 -0.57
C VAL A 200 -5.74 4.93 -0.57
N ALA A 201 -5.13 5.20 0.57
CA ALA A 201 -3.67 5.15 0.75
C ALA A 201 -3.32 4.16 1.86
N ILE A 202 -2.58 3.10 1.53
CA ILE A 202 -2.13 2.10 2.47
C ILE A 202 -0.73 2.48 2.94
N MET A 203 -0.59 2.69 4.25
CA MET A 203 0.68 3.09 4.85
C MET A 203 1.52 1.84 5.18
N LEU A 204 2.76 1.85 4.68
CA LEU A 204 3.77 0.80 4.89
C LEU A 204 5.01 1.45 5.53
N ASP A 205 5.08 1.44 6.85
CA ASP A 205 6.17 2.05 7.61
C ASP A 205 7.39 1.13 7.63
N ASN A 206 8.51 1.63 7.12
CA ASN A 206 9.76 0.87 7.09
C ASN A 206 10.24 0.44 8.50
N GLU A 207 9.93 1.21 9.56
CA GLU A 207 10.32 0.83 10.93
C GLU A 207 9.54 -0.39 11.41
N ALA A 208 8.23 -0.37 11.20
CA ALA A 208 7.35 -1.43 11.67
C ALA A 208 7.69 -2.74 10.96
N ILE A 209 7.89 -2.68 9.65
CA ILE A 209 8.27 -3.84 8.83
C ILE A 209 9.66 -4.35 9.22
N TYR A 210 10.62 -3.45 9.48
CA TYR A 210 11.95 -3.83 9.98
C TYR A 210 11.88 -4.54 11.34
N ASP A 211 11.09 -4.01 12.27
CA ASP A 211 10.86 -4.61 13.60
C ASP A 211 10.22 -6.00 13.49
N ILE A 212 9.25 -6.17 12.58
CA ILE A 212 8.60 -7.45 12.30
C ILE A 212 9.61 -8.47 11.74
N CYS A 213 10.39 -8.08 10.72
CA CYS A 213 11.44 -8.96 10.18
C CYS A 213 12.44 -9.38 11.25
N LYS A 214 12.82 -8.46 12.14
CA LYS A 214 13.78 -8.75 13.20
C LYS A 214 13.24 -9.68 14.28
N LYS A 215 11.99 -9.48 14.71
CA LYS A 215 11.37 -10.25 15.82
C LYS A 215 10.78 -11.58 15.38
N ASN A 216 10.10 -11.60 14.23
CA ASN A 216 9.31 -12.76 13.80
C ASN A 216 10.08 -13.68 12.84
N LEU A 217 10.96 -13.10 12.00
CA LEU A 217 11.78 -13.85 11.06
C LEU A 217 13.20 -14.14 11.58
N ASP A 218 13.52 -13.67 12.79
CA ASP A 218 14.83 -13.79 13.44
C ASP A 218 16.00 -13.23 12.61
N ILE A 219 15.73 -12.22 11.77
CA ILE A 219 16.75 -11.58 10.94
C ILE A 219 17.42 -10.44 11.73
N GLU A 220 18.69 -10.56 12.09
CA GLU A 220 19.38 -9.57 12.93
C GLU A 220 19.45 -8.17 12.26
N ARG A 221 19.70 -8.15 10.95
CA ARG A 221 19.81 -6.94 10.11
C ARG A 221 19.02 -7.09 8.81
N PRO A 222 17.70 -6.85 8.84
CA PRO A 222 16.87 -6.86 7.65
C PRO A 222 17.36 -5.92 6.56
N THR A 223 17.39 -6.41 5.32
CA THR A 223 17.70 -5.62 4.11
C THR A 223 16.42 -5.22 3.39
N TYR A 224 16.48 -4.28 2.44
CA TYR A 224 15.32 -3.95 1.60
C TYR A 224 14.73 -5.16 0.86
N THR A 225 15.53 -6.18 0.53
CA THR A 225 14.98 -7.41 -0.06
C THR A 225 14.05 -8.14 0.91
N ASN A 226 14.41 -8.20 2.20
CA ASN A 226 13.57 -8.85 3.22
C ASN A 226 12.28 -8.05 3.45
N LEU A 227 12.40 -6.72 3.57
CA LEU A 227 11.26 -5.81 3.74
C LEU A 227 10.31 -5.90 2.55
N ASN A 228 10.83 -5.80 1.32
CA ASN A 228 10.02 -5.81 0.10
C ASN A 228 9.32 -7.15 -0.13
N ARG A 229 9.93 -8.28 0.26
CA ARG A 229 9.27 -9.59 0.21
C ARG A 229 8.10 -9.69 1.17
N LEU A 230 8.22 -9.12 2.37
CA LEU A 230 7.10 -9.07 3.32
C LEU A 230 5.99 -8.13 2.81
N ILE A 231 6.36 -6.95 2.31
CA ILE A 231 5.42 -6.01 1.69
C ILE A 231 4.69 -6.66 0.51
N ALA A 232 5.40 -7.41 -0.34
CA ALA A 232 4.81 -8.12 -1.47
C ALA A 232 3.76 -9.15 -1.03
N GLN A 233 3.92 -9.81 0.12
CA GLN A 233 2.92 -10.73 0.67
C GLN A 233 1.65 -10.02 1.13
N VAL A 234 1.80 -8.83 1.74
CA VAL A 234 0.67 -7.96 2.12
C VAL A 234 -0.08 -7.52 0.87
N ILE A 235 0.62 -6.94 -0.11
CA ILE A 235 0.04 -6.47 -1.37
C ILE A 235 -0.62 -7.63 -2.13
N SER A 236 0.04 -8.79 -2.18
CA SER A 236 -0.52 -9.98 -2.80
C SER A 236 -1.82 -10.41 -2.15
N SER A 237 -1.90 -10.38 -0.82
CA SER A 237 -3.11 -10.74 -0.09
C SER A 237 -4.25 -9.74 -0.28
N LEU A 238 -3.94 -8.45 -0.37
CA LEU A 238 -4.92 -7.39 -0.62
C LEU A 238 -5.44 -7.42 -2.07
N THR A 239 -4.57 -7.74 -3.03
CA THR A 239 -4.93 -7.81 -4.46
C THR A 239 -5.41 -9.20 -4.89
N ALA A 240 -5.39 -10.20 -4.00
CA ALA A 240 -5.77 -11.57 -4.32
C ALA A 240 -7.21 -11.68 -4.82
N SER A 241 -8.14 -10.87 -4.29
CA SER A 241 -9.55 -10.83 -4.73
C SER A 241 -9.74 -10.29 -6.15
N LEU A 242 -8.74 -9.59 -6.69
CA LEU A 242 -8.76 -9.08 -8.06
C LEU A 242 -8.14 -10.06 -9.06
N ARG A 243 -7.25 -10.95 -8.57
CA ARG A 243 -6.44 -11.87 -9.39
C ARG A 243 -6.97 -13.29 -9.41
N PHE A 244 -7.72 -13.68 -8.40
CA PHE A 244 -8.31 -15.01 -8.25
C PHE A 244 -9.80 -14.91 -8.02
N ASP A 245 -10.52 -15.95 -8.43
CA ASP A 245 -11.88 -16.13 -7.96
C ASP A 245 -11.90 -16.57 -6.49
N GLY A 246 -12.92 -16.15 -5.77
CA GLY A 246 -13.03 -16.27 -4.33
C GLY A 246 -14.47 -16.23 -3.88
N ALA A 247 -14.75 -16.77 -2.70
CA ALA A 247 -16.13 -16.83 -2.19
C ALA A 247 -16.69 -15.44 -1.84
N LEU A 248 -15.80 -14.49 -1.52
CA LEU A 248 -16.14 -13.09 -1.32
C LEU A 248 -15.03 -12.22 -1.90
N ASN A 249 -15.23 -11.80 -3.16
CA ASN A 249 -14.30 -10.92 -3.86
C ASN A 249 -14.60 -9.46 -3.54
N VAL A 250 -13.54 -8.70 -3.25
CA VAL A 250 -13.59 -7.25 -3.03
C VAL A 250 -12.94 -6.56 -4.23
N ASP A 251 -13.70 -5.69 -4.91
CA ASP A 251 -13.20 -4.84 -6.00
C ASP A 251 -12.42 -3.62 -5.48
N VAL A 252 -11.63 -2.97 -6.36
CA VAL A 252 -10.91 -1.71 -6.01
C VAL A 252 -11.87 -0.63 -5.51
N THR A 253 -13.02 -0.45 -6.15
CA THR A 253 -14.04 0.53 -5.72
C THR A 253 -14.72 0.11 -4.40
N GLU A 254 -14.76 -1.18 -4.10
CA GLU A 254 -15.27 -1.66 -2.82
C GLU A 254 -14.30 -1.40 -1.67
N PHE A 255 -12.99 -1.32 -1.90
CA PHE A 255 -12.05 -0.86 -0.87
C PHE A 255 -12.42 0.56 -0.41
N GLN A 256 -12.66 1.48 -1.34
CA GLN A 256 -13.11 2.84 -1.02
C GLN A 256 -14.44 2.82 -0.26
N THR A 257 -15.46 2.14 -0.81
CA THR A 257 -16.80 2.12 -0.22
C THR A 257 -16.85 1.47 1.17
N ASN A 258 -16.02 0.45 1.41
CA ASN A 258 -16.02 -0.29 2.67
C ASN A 258 -15.11 0.32 3.75
N LEU A 259 -14.03 1.01 3.35
CA LEU A 259 -13.00 1.46 4.29
C LEU A 259 -12.96 2.98 4.49
N VAL A 260 -13.48 3.78 3.55
CA VAL A 260 -13.38 5.24 3.58
C VAL A 260 -14.74 5.86 3.92
N PRO A 261 -15.02 6.16 5.20
CA PRO A 261 -16.26 6.81 5.60
C PRO A 261 -16.30 8.29 5.19
N TYR A 262 -15.14 8.96 5.22
CA TYR A 262 -14.98 10.36 4.88
C TYR A 262 -13.86 10.53 3.86
N PRO A 263 -14.04 11.34 2.80
CA PRO A 263 -13.05 11.45 1.72
C PRO A 263 -11.63 11.79 2.17
N ARG A 264 -11.43 12.61 3.21
CA ARG A 264 -10.10 12.96 3.74
C ARG A 264 -9.47 11.85 4.60
N ILE A 265 -10.28 10.96 5.16
CA ILE A 265 -9.86 9.91 6.09
C ILE A 265 -9.73 8.59 5.33
N HIS A 266 -8.78 8.55 4.39
CA HIS A 266 -8.56 7.41 3.51
C HIS A 266 -7.20 6.73 3.69
N PHE A 267 -6.51 6.99 4.80
CA PHE A 267 -5.25 6.34 5.12
C PHE A 267 -5.50 5.08 5.94
N MET A 268 -4.98 3.95 5.46
CA MET A 268 -5.27 2.63 5.98
C MET A 268 -4.05 2.05 6.70
N LEU A 269 -4.32 1.46 7.87
CA LEU A 269 -3.40 0.54 8.52
C LEU A 269 -3.52 -0.83 7.88
N SER A 270 -2.40 -1.52 7.74
CA SER A 270 -2.37 -2.92 7.33
C SER A 270 -1.66 -3.79 8.35
N SER A 271 -2.03 -5.07 8.41
CA SER A 271 -1.42 -6.08 9.28
C SER A 271 -1.50 -7.43 8.58
N TYR A 272 -0.51 -8.28 8.79
CA TYR A 272 -0.45 -9.60 8.17
C TYR A 272 -0.09 -10.66 9.19
N ALA A 273 -0.85 -11.76 9.17
CA ALA A 273 -0.61 -12.88 10.05
C ALA A 273 -0.92 -14.21 9.33
N PRO A 274 -0.14 -15.26 9.57
CA PRO A 274 1.03 -15.28 10.44
C PRO A 274 2.31 -14.88 9.71
N ILE A 275 3.29 -14.38 10.47
CA ILE A 275 4.65 -14.09 9.99
C ILE A 275 5.57 -15.02 10.76
N ILE A 276 5.99 -16.10 10.11
CA ILE A 276 6.80 -17.18 10.71
C ILE A 276 8.04 -17.40 9.84
N SER A 277 9.20 -17.49 10.49
CA SER A 277 10.46 -17.87 9.84
C SER A 277 10.38 -19.26 9.21
N ALA A 278 11.01 -19.44 8.05
CA ALA A 278 11.12 -20.74 7.38
C ALA A 278 11.66 -21.86 8.29
N GLU A 279 12.50 -21.54 9.28
CA GLU A 279 13.05 -22.50 10.24
C GLU A 279 12.03 -23.00 11.27
N LYS A 280 11.06 -22.16 11.64
CA LYS A 280 10.05 -22.43 12.70
C LYS A 280 8.77 -23.09 12.15
N ALA A 281 8.66 -23.25 10.83
CA ALA A 281 7.46 -23.70 10.12
C ALA A 281 6.88 -25.05 10.60
N TYR A 282 7.72 -25.97 11.10
CA TYR A 282 7.30 -27.33 11.42
C TYR A 282 6.65 -27.48 12.81
N HIS A 283 6.71 -26.44 13.64
CA HIS A 283 6.31 -26.55 15.04
C HIS A 283 4.88 -26.08 15.32
N GLU A 284 4.27 -25.28 14.43
CA GLU A 284 3.00 -24.61 14.72
C GLU A 284 2.06 -24.60 13.51
N GLN A 285 0.87 -25.18 13.66
CA GLN A 285 -0.25 -24.95 12.75
C GLN A 285 -1.25 -24.02 13.44
N LEU A 286 -1.31 -22.78 12.97
CA LEU A 286 -2.20 -21.78 13.55
C LEU A 286 -3.63 -21.92 13.01
N SER A 287 -4.60 -21.87 13.91
CA SER A 287 -6.02 -21.87 13.61
C SER A 287 -6.48 -20.51 13.05
N VAL A 288 -7.67 -20.47 12.44
CA VAL A 288 -8.28 -19.21 11.95
C VAL A 288 -8.43 -18.19 13.09
N SER A 289 -8.79 -18.65 14.29
CA SER A 289 -8.93 -17.79 15.46
C SER A 289 -7.59 -17.16 15.88
N GLU A 290 -6.52 -17.95 15.92
CA GLU A 290 -5.19 -17.47 16.32
C GLU A 290 -4.65 -16.43 15.33
N ILE A 291 -4.66 -16.72 14.02
CA ILE A 291 -4.18 -15.75 13.01
C ILE A 291 -5.02 -14.48 13.03
N THR A 292 -6.34 -14.59 13.26
CA THR A 292 -7.23 -13.41 13.35
C THR A 292 -6.88 -12.58 14.57
N ASN A 293 -6.62 -13.20 15.73
CA ASN A 293 -6.18 -12.50 16.92
C ASN A 293 -4.83 -11.80 16.72
N SER A 294 -3.87 -12.49 16.10
CA SER A 294 -2.55 -11.93 15.79
C SER A 294 -2.62 -10.73 14.84
N ALA A 295 -3.60 -10.67 13.94
CA ALA A 295 -3.77 -9.53 13.04
C ALA A 295 -4.12 -8.23 13.77
N PHE A 296 -4.76 -8.29 14.95
CA PHE A 296 -5.09 -7.13 15.78
C PHE A 296 -4.02 -6.78 16.82
N GLU A 297 -2.94 -7.57 16.91
CA GLU A 297 -1.84 -7.24 17.80
C GLU A 297 -1.01 -6.07 17.22
N PRO A 298 -0.64 -5.05 18.02
CA PRO A 298 0.17 -3.93 17.55
C PRO A 298 1.52 -4.37 16.95
N ALA A 299 2.05 -5.51 17.40
CA ALA A 299 3.30 -6.06 16.88
C ALA A 299 3.22 -6.55 15.42
N SER A 300 2.01 -6.78 14.90
CA SER A 300 1.78 -7.24 13.51
C SER A 300 1.43 -6.09 12.57
N MET A 301 1.25 -4.87 13.09
CA MET A 301 0.89 -3.70 12.29
C MET A 301 2.06 -3.26 11.42
N MET A 302 1.78 -2.97 10.15
CA MET A 302 2.75 -2.50 9.15
C MET A 302 3.01 -0.99 9.26
N ALA A 303 2.37 -0.31 10.22
CA ALA A 303 2.65 1.08 10.56
C ALA A 303 2.92 1.20 12.06
N LYS A 304 3.86 2.07 12.44
CA LYS A 304 4.23 2.24 13.84
C LYS A 304 3.18 3.11 14.56
N CYS A 305 2.11 2.50 15.03
CA CYS A 305 1.10 3.14 15.87
C CYS A 305 0.48 2.09 16.80
N ASP A 306 -0.03 2.51 17.95
CA ASP A 306 -0.82 1.59 18.79
C ASP A 306 -2.31 1.72 18.44
N PRO A 307 -2.92 0.74 17.74
CA PRO A 307 -4.35 0.78 17.41
C PRO A 307 -5.26 0.82 18.64
N ARG A 308 -4.75 0.52 19.85
CA ARG A 308 -5.50 0.57 21.11
C ARG A 308 -5.70 2.00 21.62
N HIS A 309 -4.92 2.96 21.14
CA HIS A 309 -5.08 4.39 21.44
C HIS A 309 -6.07 5.08 20.50
N GLY A 310 -6.54 4.39 19.46
CA GLY A 310 -7.50 4.90 18.51
C GLY A 310 -8.79 4.08 18.46
N LYS A 311 -9.66 4.46 17.53
CA LYS A 311 -10.91 3.77 17.23
C LYS A 311 -10.92 3.33 15.78
N TYR A 312 -11.41 2.11 15.55
CA TYR A 312 -11.64 1.58 14.23
C TYR A 312 -12.93 2.14 13.63
N MET A 313 -12.84 2.66 12.41
CA MET A 313 -14.00 3.06 11.61
C MET A 313 -14.46 1.90 10.72
N ALA A 314 -13.51 1.19 10.15
CA ALA A 314 -13.74 0.06 9.25
C ALA A 314 -12.57 -0.92 9.30
N CYS A 315 -12.87 -2.20 9.08
CA CYS A 315 -11.89 -3.28 9.07
C CYS A 315 -12.28 -4.33 8.02
N CYS A 316 -11.35 -4.67 7.14
CA CYS A 316 -11.50 -5.77 6.20
C CYS A 316 -10.42 -6.82 6.47
N LEU A 317 -10.84 -8.08 6.59
CA LEU A 317 -9.99 -9.24 6.81
C LEU A 317 -9.97 -10.09 5.54
N MET A 318 -8.83 -10.13 4.86
CA MET A 318 -8.62 -10.87 3.63
C MET A 318 -7.90 -12.19 3.95
N TYR A 319 -8.68 -13.26 4.08
CA TYR A 319 -8.18 -14.61 4.36
C TYR A 319 -7.73 -15.32 3.07
N ARG A 320 -6.63 -16.07 3.17
CA ARG A 320 -6.11 -16.93 2.11
C ARG A 320 -5.85 -18.35 2.61
N GLY A 321 -6.12 -19.34 1.78
CA GLY A 321 -5.82 -20.76 2.00
C GLY A 321 -6.95 -21.57 2.63
N ASP A 322 -6.60 -22.56 3.44
CA ASP A 322 -7.55 -23.47 4.09
C ASP A 322 -8.29 -22.76 5.24
N VAL A 323 -9.37 -22.05 4.87
CA VAL A 323 -10.16 -21.22 5.77
C VAL A 323 -11.65 -21.52 5.60
N VAL A 324 -12.30 -21.93 6.68
CA VAL A 324 -13.74 -22.22 6.70
C VAL A 324 -14.51 -20.96 7.09
N PRO A 325 -15.52 -20.51 6.31
CA PRO A 325 -16.28 -19.28 6.62
C PRO A 325 -16.93 -19.27 8.01
N LYS A 326 -17.33 -20.43 8.53
CA LYS A 326 -17.87 -20.59 9.88
C LYS A 326 -16.86 -20.18 10.96
N ASP A 327 -15.60 -20.58 10.79
CA ASP A 327 -14.53 -20.30 11.75
C ASP A 327 -14.13 -18.83 11.71
N VAL A 328 -14.18 -18.19 10.53
CA VAL A 328 -14.01 -16.75 10.37
C VAL A 328 -15.08 -15.99 11.16
N ASN A 329 -16.36 -16.34 10.97
CA ASN A 329 -17.45 -15.69 11.70
C ASN A 329 -17.31 -15.86 13.23
N ALA A 330 -16.89 -17.03 13.70
CA ALA A 330 -16.64 -17.28 15.12
C ALA A 330 -15.44 -16.47 15.66
N ALA A 331 -14.35 -16.38 14.89
CA ALA A 331 -13.18 -15.57 15.23
C ALA A 331 -13.53 -14.08 15.31
N VAL A 332 -14.24 -13.55 14.32
CA VAL A 332 -14.70 -12.15 14.28
C VAL A 332 -15.66 -11.86 15.43
N ALA A 333 -16.58 -12.78 15.75
CA ALA A 333 -17.47 -12.63 16.91
C ALA A 333 -16.67 -12.53 18.23
N THR A 334 -15.59 -13.33 18.36
CA THR A 334 -14.71 -13.26 19.53
C THR A 334 -13.95 -11.93 19.59
N ILE A 335 -13.41 -11.47 18.45
CA ILE A 335 -12.73 -10.18 18.33
C ILE A 335 -13.63 -9.02 18.77
N LYS A 336 -14.90 -9.01 18.36
CA LYS A 336 -15.88 -7.98 18.73
C LYS A 336 -16.14 -7.88 20.24
N THR A 337 -15.87 -8.96 21.00
CA THR A 337 -16.04 -8.95 22.46
C THR A 337 -14.82 -8.41 23.22
N LYS A 338 -13.68 -8.22 22.54
CA LYS A 338 -12.45 -7.73 23.17
C LYS A 338 -12.52 -6.22 23.41
N ARG A 339 -12.37 -5.82 24.66
CA ARG A 339 -12.37 -4.39 25.07
C ARG A 339 -11.24 -3.55 24.45
N SER A 340 -10.15 -4.19 24.03
CA SER A 340 -9.00 -3.54 23.40
C SER A 340 -9.27 -3.13 21.95
N ILE A 341 -10.39 -3.55 21.35
CA ILE A 341 -10.75 -3.26 19.97
C ILE A 341 -12.03 -2.44 20.02
N GLN A 342 -11.87 -1.13 19.88
CA GLN A 342 -12.97 -0.18 19.95
C GLN A 342 -13.31 0.29 18.54
N PHE A 343 -14.58 0.18 18.17
CA PHE A 343 -15.11 0.79 16.97
C PHE A 343 -15.76 2.12 17.32
N VAL A 344 -15.87 3.01 16.33
CA VAL A 344 -16.68 4.23 16.43
C VAL A 344 -18.17 3.89 16.60
N ASP A 345 -18.89 4.72 17.35
CA ASP A 345 -20.27 4.44 17.78
C ASP A 345 -21.25 4.34 16.60
N TRP A 346 -21.00 5.08 15.53
CA TRP A 346 -21.81 5.11 14.32
C TRP A 346 -21.51 3.95 13.34
N CYS A 347 -20.47 3.14 13.59
CA CYS A 347 -20.14 1.94 12.79
C CYS A 347 -19.81 0.71 13.67
N PRO A 348 -20.78 0.20 14.47
CA PRO A 348 -20.52 -0.88 15.42
C PRO A 348 -20.26 -2.25 14.77
N THR A 349 -20.45 -2.38 13.45
CA THR A 349 -20.29 -3.64 12.69
C THR A 349 -19.37 -3.50 11.48
N GLY A 350 -18.32 -2.68 11.57
CA GLY A 350 -17.40 -2.37 10.48
C GLY A 350 -16.49 -3.51 9.97
N PHE A 351 -16.83 -4.79 10.16
CA PHE A 351 -16.05 -5.91 9.65
C PHE A 351 -16.53 -6.39 8.27
N LYS A 352 -15.60 -6.49 7.32
CA LYS A 352 -15.75 -7.18 6.04
C LYS A 352 -14.73 -8.32 5.97
N CYS A 353 -15.07 -9.44 5.32
CA CYS A 353 -14.22 -10.62 5.31
C CYS A 353 -14.12 -11.22 3.90
N GLY A 354 -12.98 -11.08 3.23
CA GLY A 354 -12.69 -11.78 1.97
C GLY A 354 -12.11 -13.17 2.23
N ILE A 355 -12.47 -14.17 1.43
CA ILE A 355 -11.88 -15.52 1.52
C ILE A 355 -11.48 -15.99 0.12
N ASN A 356 -10.19 -16.27 -0.03
CA ASN A 356 -9.62 -16.94 -1.18
C ASN A 356 -9.05 -18.30 -0.75
N TYR A 357 -9.47 -19.39 -1.41
CA TYR A 357 -9.08 -20.74 -1.02
C TYR A 357 -7.67 -21.14 -1.46
N GLN A 358 -7.02 -20.35 -2.32
CA GLN A 358 -5.64 -20.60 -2.69
C GLN A 358 -4.69 -20.27 -1.54
N PRO A 359 -3.79 -21.20 -1.17
CA PRO A 359 -2.83 -20.97 -0.11
C PRO A 359 -1.84 -19.84 -0.49
N PRO A 360 -1.34 -19.07 0.48
CA PRO A 360 -0.28 -18.09 0.24
C PRO A 360 0.95 -18.77 -0.36
N THR A 361 1.46 -18.20 -1.46
CA THR A 361 2.70 -18.67 -2.08
C THR A 361 3.88 -17.92 -1.46
N VAL A 362 5.00 -18.61 -1.27
CA VAL A 362 6.24 -17.99 -0.80
C VAL A 362 7.29 -18.05 -1.90
N VAL A 363 8.11 -17.00 -1.98
CA VAL A 363 9.22 -16.93 -2.93
C VAL A 363 10.28 -17.96 -2.54
N PRO A 364 10.80 -18.77 -3.47
CA PRO A 364 11.92 -19.67 -3.20
C PRO A 364 13.14 -18.90 -2.67
N GLY A 365 13.73 -19.36 -1.56
CA GLY A 365 14.81 -18.64 -0.88
C GLY A 365 14.36 -17.36 -0.18
N GLY A 366 13.05 -17.21 0.08
CA GLY A 366 12.47 -16.22 0.98
C GLY A 366 12.55 -16.64 2.44
N ASP A 367 12.36 -15.66 3.32
CA ASP A 367 12.48 -15.83 4.77
C ASP A 367 11.21 -16.42 5.42
N LEU A 368 10.08 -16.37 4.70
CA LEU A 368 8.77 -16.79 5.18
C LEU A 368 8.53 -18.29 4.99
N ALA A 369 7.97 -18.91 6.03
CA ALA A 369 7.48 -20.27 5.99
C ALA A 369 6.27 -20.43 5.04
N LYS A 370 6.16 -21.61 4.42
CA LYS A 370 4.92 -22.03 3.78
C LYS A 370 3.86 -22.26 4.85
N VAL A 371 2.72 -21.58 4.72
CA VAL A 371 1.60 -21.70 5.65
C VAL A 371 0.34 -22.13 4.90
N MET A 372 -0.51 -22.91 5.56
CA MET A 372 -1.76 -23.38 4.97
C MET A 372 -2.83 -22.30 4.91
N ARG A 373 -2.71 -21.26 5.76
CA ARG A 373 -3.64 -20.16 5.86
C ARG A 373 -2.95 -18.89 6.34
N ALA A 374 -3.44 -17.75 5.86
CA ALA A 374 -3.03 -16.42 6.31
C ALA A 374 -4.22 -15.46 6.28
N VAL A 375 -4.08 -14.33 6.95
CA VAL A 375 -5.02 -13.21 6.94
C VAL A 375 -4.23 -11.92 6.80
N CYS A 376 -4.68 -11.10 5.86
CA CYS A 376 -4.25 -9.71 5.75
C CYS A 376 -5.40 -8.83 6.23
N MET A 377 -5.16 -8.03 7.26
CA MET A 377 -6.09 -7.02 7.72
C MET A 377 -5.74 -5.69 7.06
N ILE A 378 -6.77 -5.00 6.58
CA ILE A 378 -6.71 -3.58 6.24
C ILE A 378 -7.79 -2.87 7.06
N SER A 379 -7.42 -1.80 7.74
CA SER A 379 -8.33 -1.13 8.67
C SER A 379 -8.12 0.37 8.65
N ASN A 380 -9.24 1.09 8.70
CA ASN A 380 -9.24 2.52 8.92
C ASN A 380 -9.37 2.77 10.42
N SER A 381 -8.34 3.35 11.04
CA SER A 381 -8.27 3.60 12.48
C SER A 381 -7.69 4.97 12.75
N THR A 382 -8.25 5.67 13.74
CA THR A 382 -7.76 6.99 14.14
C THR A 382 -6.35 6.97 14.73
N ALA A 383 -5.85 5.79 15.14
CA ALA A 383 -4.48 5.63 15.64
C ALA A 383 -3.40 6.02 14.61
N ILE A 384 -3.75 6.04 13.31
CA ILE A 384 -2.84 6.45 12.25
C ILE A 384 -2.41 7.92 12.37
N ALA A 385 -3.18 8.75 13.09
CA ALA A 385 -2.82 10.13 13.42
C ALA A 385 -1.48 10.23 14.16
N GLU A 386 -1.10 9.22 14.95
CA GLU A 386 0.23 9.17 15.60
C GLU A 386 1.37 9.18 14.58
N VAL A 387 1.16 8.62 13.37
CA VAL A 387 2.17 8.59 12.31
C VAL A 387 2.35 9.98 11.71
N PHE A 388 1.25 10.70 11.45
CA PHE A 388 1.28 12.07 10.95
C PHE A 388 1.92 13.01 11.97
N SER A 389 1.50 12.94 13.24
CA SER A 389 2.03 13.80 14.31
C SER A 389 3.54 13.68 14.49
N ARG A 390 4.10 12.45 14.38
CA ARG A 390 5.56 12.27 14.42
C ARG A 390 6.27 12.89 13.22
N MET A 391 5.63 12.90 12.05
CA MET A 391 6.19 13.52 10.85
C MET A 391 6.15 15.04 10.97
N ASP A 392 5.01 15.58 11.39
CA ASP A 392 4.76 17.01 11.56
C ASP A 392 5.68 17.63 12.61
N GLN A 393 5.93 16.94 13.72
CA GLN A 393 6.92 17.40 14.71
C GLN A 393 8.32 17.55 14.12
N LYS A 394 8.75 16.62 13.25
CA LYS A 394 10.06 16.71 12.58
C LYS A 394 10.08 17.83 11.54
N PHE A 395 9.00 17.97 10.79
CA PHE A 395 8.80 19.06 9.85
C PHE A 395 8.94 20.41 10.56
N ASP A 396 8.22 20.61 11.65
CA ASP A 396 8.16 21.86 12.42
C ASP A 396 9.54 22.25 12.96
N LEU A 397 10.29 21.28 13.49
CA LEU A 397 11.65 21.51 13.99
C LEU A 397 12.60 22.04 12.90
N MET A 398 12.52 21.49 11.69
CA MET A 398 13.35 21.92 10.56
C MET A 398 12.86 23.26 9.99
N TYR A 399 11.55 23.40 9.79
CA TYR A 399 10.94 24.57 9.14
C TYR A 399 11.02 25.82 10.01
N ALA A 400 10.99 25.69 11.34
CA ALA A 400 11.22 26.80 12.27
C ALA A 400 12.59 27.48 12.08
N LYS A 401 13.57 26.78 11.49
CA LYS A 401 14.89 27.31 11.14
C LYS A 401 15.08 27.54 9.65
N ARG A 402 14.05 27.30 8.83
CA ARG A 402 14.14 27.29 7.36
C ARG A 402 15.31 26.43 6.85
N ALA A 403 15.64 25.37 7.59
CA ALA A 403 16.72 24.48 7.21
C ALA A 403 16.36 23.81 5.89
N PHE A 404 17.28 23.75 4.92
CA PHE A 404 17.09 23.11 3.61
C PHE A 404 15.98 23.67 2.69
N VAL A 405 15.15 24.63 3.12
CA VAL A 405 14.05 25.22 2.31
C VAL A 405 14.54 25.80 0.97
N HIS A 406 15.73 26.41 0.96
CA HIS A 406 16.32 26.98 -0.26
C HIS A 406 16.53 25.97 -1.40
N TRP A 407 16.68 24.68 -1.10
CA TRP A 407 16.77 23.64 -2.13
C TRP A 407 15.45 23.44 -2.87
N TYR A 408 14.32 23.64 -2.20
CA TYR A 408 12.99 23.48 -2.79
C TYR A 408 12.62 24.73 -3.59
N VAL A 409 12.83 25.90 -2.98
CA VAL A 409 12.55 27.20 -3.64
C VAL A 409 13.44 27.40 -4.86
N GLY A 410 14.69 26.95 -4.82
CA GLY A 410 15.61 26.99 -5.96
C GLY A 410 15.15 26.15 -7.16
N GLU A 411 14.23 25.22 -6.95
CA GLU A 411 13.67 24.31 -7.96
C GLU A 411 12.24 24.73 -8.37
N GLY A 412 11.88 25.99 -8.12
CA GLY A 412 10.64 26.59 -8.64
C GLY A 412 9.38 26.35 -7.79
N MET A 413 9.53 25.79 -6.58
CA MET A 413 8.46 25.68 -5.60
C MET A 413 8.31 26.98 -4.80
N GLU A 414 7.09 27.42 -4.51
CA GLU A 414 6.89 28.58 -3.64
C GLU A 414 7.05 28.21 -2.17
N GLU A 415 7.69 29.08 -1.37
CA GLU A 415 7.85 28.81 0.07
C GLU A 415 6.49 28.68 0.79
N GLY A 416 5.44 29.33 0.29
CA GLY A 416 4.09 29.26 0.83
C GLY A 416 3.51 27.85 0.85
N GLU A 417 3.88 27.00 -0.12
CA GLU A 417 3.38 25.62 -0.23
C GLU A 417 3.77 24.76 0.99
N PHE A 418 4.91 25.05 1.64
CA PHE A 418 5.28 24.37 2.89
C PHE A 418 4.27 24.64 4.00
N SER A 419 3.83 25.89 4.12
CA SER A 419 2.88 26.29 5.16
C SER A 419 1.49 25.72 4.85
N GLU A 420 1.06 25.76 3.58
CA GLU A 420 -0.21 25.19 3.14
C GLU A 420 -0.28 23.68 3.39
N ALA A 421 0.73 22.92 2.95
CA ALA A 421 0.76 21.48 3.18
C ALA A 421 0.76 21.13 4.68
N ARG A 422 1.47 21.92 5.51
CA ARG A 422 1.51 21.74 6.96
C ARG A 422 0.18 22.05 7.64
N GLU A 423 -0.51 23.10 7.20
CA GLU A 423 -1.85 23.48 7.68
C GLU A 423 -2.90 22.42 7.32
N ASP A 424 -2.82 21.86 6.11
CA ASP A 424 -3.72 20.79 5.68
C ASP A 424 -3.52 19.49 6.47
N LEU A 425 -2.26 19.14 6.78
CA LEU A 425 -1.97 18.01 7.68
C LEU A 425 -2.42 18.28 9.12
N ALA A 426 -2.30 19.51 9.63
CA ALA A 426 -2.86 19.88 10.93
C ALA A 426 -4.39 19.73 10.95
N ALA A 427 -5.07 20.11 9.86
CA ALA A 427 -6.50 19.90 9.71
C ALA A 427 -6.85 18.40 9.64
N LEU A 428 -6.04 17.59 8.94
CA LEU A 428 -6.21 16.14 8.90
C LEU A 428 -6.06 15.49 10.29
N GLU A 429 -5.07 15.92 11.09
CA GLU A 429 -4.93 15.46 12.48
C GLU A 429 -6.19 15.77 13.29
N LYS A 430 -6.72 16.98 13.15
CA LYS A 430 -7.97 17.39 13.80
C LYS A 430 -9.17 16.58 13.32
N ASP A 431 -9.25 16.25 12.03
CA ASP A 431 -10.30 15.37 11.48
C ASP A 431 -10.27 13.99 12.17
N TYR A 432 -9.08 13.41 12.39
CA TYR A 432 -8.93 12.15 13.13
C TYR A 432 -9.28 12.27 14.61
N GLU A 433 -8.92 13.37 15.27
CA GLU A 433 -9.31 13.65 16.65
C GLU A 433 -10.82 13.75 16.79
N GLU A 434 -11.48 14.50 15.92
CA GLU A 434 -12.95 14.67 15.91
C GLU A 434 -13.69 13.35 15.74
N VAL A 435 -13.20 12.46 14.86
CA VAL A 435 -13.77 11.12 14.68
C VAL A 435 -13.51 10.20 15.88
N GLY A 436 -12.41 10.42 16.61
CA GLY A 436 -12.05 9.66 17.81
C GLY A 436 -12.90 10.00 19.04
N ILE A 437 -13.49 11.20 19.08
CA ILE A 437 -14.33 11.66 20.18
C ILE A 437 -15.65 10.88 20.20
N GLU A 438 -16.05 10.37 21.37
CA GLU A 438 -17.38 9.78 21.57
C GLU A 438 -18.44 10.86 21.46
N THR A 439 -19.53 10.57 20.73
CA THR A 439 -20.77 11.33 20.85
C THR A 439 -21.40 11.04 22.22
N ASN A 440 -20.84 11.58 23.29
CA ASN A 440 -21.37 11.46 24.64
C ASN A 440 -21.37 12.82 25.35
N GLU A 441 -22.21 13.75 24.88
CA GLU A 441 -22.91 14.74 25.71
C GLU A 441 -24.29 15.02 25.09
N GLY A 442 -25.21 14.08 25.33
CA GLY A 442 -26.66 14.28 25.20
C GLY A 442 -27.35 13.87 26.50
N GLU A 443 -26.73 14.19 27.64
CA GLU A 443 -27.37 14.06 28.95
C GLU A 443 -28.16 15.34 29.27
N GLY A 444 -29.48 15.20 29.40
CA GLY A 444 -30.25 15.88 30.44
C GLY A 444 -30.68 17.33 30.22
N GLU A 445 -31.70 17.53 29.37
CA GLU A 445 -32.74 18.52 29.64
C GLU A 445 -34.09 17.79 29.75
N ASP A 446 -34.22 16.93 30.76
CA ASP A 446 -35.52 16.65 31.36
C ASP A 446 -35.79 17.83 32.30
N GLU A 447 -36.27 18.94 31.73
CA GLU A 447 -36.77 20.07 32.52
C GLU A 447 -37.91 19.55 33.39
N GLY A 448 -37.62 19.47 34.69
CA GLY A 448 -38.60 19.13 35.71
C GLY A 448 -39.80 20.08 35.65
N TYR A 449 -40.97 19.49 35.48
CA TYR A 449 -42.23 20.10 35.88
C TYR A 449 -42.78 19.31 37.07
N GLU A 450 -42.62 19.89 38.26
CA GLU A 450 -43.55 19.69 39.39
C GLU A 450 -44.88 20.39 39.10
#